data_AF-C2EP74-F1
#
_entry.id   AF-C2EP74-F1
#
_cell.length_a   1.000
_cell.length_b   1.000
_cell.length_c   1.000
_cell.angle_alpha   90.00
_cell.angle_beta   90.00
_cell.angle_gamma   90.00
#
_symmetry.space_group_name_H-M   'P 1'
#
loop_
_entity.id
_entity.type
_entity.pdbx_description
1 polymer ?
#
loop_
_entity_poly.entity_id
_entity_poly.type
_entity_poly.pdbx_seq_one_letter_code
_entity_poly.pdbx_strand_id
1 'polypeptide(L)'
;MNDKTDELYQYAQRFLNISHNNIMDEVAFIQACIACNGLLDLTGIDLTSKRDKFRLNSYFNKVLSENECWHYEDIYLFGNTQSILDARRIYELAYSLNYYAQGHSTSNKEWTTSVLNTLINALFVLIKKDIDLAQKLDSLLSKNSDQISDRYSFERIRYNFMHSLIEYVFTKDNTKVLKQFSFLKFENLLDLESGFETAYNQVNEIYFPK
;
A
#
# COMPACT_ATOMS: atom_id res chain seq x y z
N MET A 1 12.37 -20.87 -2.76
CA MET A 1 11.08 -20.24 -2.40
C MET A 1 10.45 -21.10 -1.32
N ASN A 2 9.64 -20.53 -0.43
CA ASN A 2 8.87 -21.34 0.54
C ASN A 2 7.56 -21.82 -0.13
N ASP A 3 6.97 -22.91 0.37
CA ASP A 3 5.78 -23.54 -0.22
C ASP A 3 4.62 -22.54 -0.46
N LYS A 4 4.42 -21.58 0.45
CA LYS A 4 3.37 -20.54 0.33
C LYS A 4 3.62 -19.56 -0.83
N THR A 5 4.88 -19.24 -1.11
CA THR A 5 5.27 -18.38 -2.24
C THR A 5 5.04 -19.12 -3.56
N ASP A 6 5.31 -20.43 -3.59
CA ASP A 6 5.08 -21.26 -4.78
C ASP A 6 3.58 -21.41 -5.08
N GLU A 7 2.74 -21.59 -4.05
CA GLU A 7 1.28 -21.56 -4.20
C GLU A 7 0.77 -20.23 -4.75
N LEU A 8 1.25 -19.10 -4.21
CA LEU A 8 0.89 -17.75 -4.68
C LEU A 8 1.34 -17.52 -6.12
N TYR A 9 2.53 -17.99 -6.48
CA TYR A 9 3.05 -17.92 -7.85
C TYR A 9 2.16 -18.68 -8.83
N GLN A 10 1.79 -19.92 -8.51
CA GLN A 10 0.90 -20.73 -9.34
C GLN A 10 -0.50 -20.10 -9.47
N TYR A 11 -1.02 -19.56 -8.37
CA TYR A 11 -2.30 -18.84 -8.36
C TYR A 11 -2.26 -17.61 -9.29
N ALA A 12 -1.22 -16.77 -9.15
CA ALA A 12 -1.04 -15.58 -9.98
C ALA A 12 -0.97 -15.93 -11.48
N GLN A 13 -0.17 -16.94 -11.84
CA GLN A 13 -0.07 -17.40 -13.23
C GLN A 13 -1.39 -17.93 -13.78
N ARG A 14 -2.12 -18.73 -13.00
CA ARG A 14 -3.42 -19.26 -13.41
C ARG A 14 -4.40 -18.14 -13.77
N PHE A 15 -4.54 -17.13 -12.91
CA PHE A 15 -5.50 -16.05 -13.14
C PHE A 15 -5.04 -15.07 -14.23
N LEU A 16 -3.73 -14.84 -14.38
CA LEU A 16 -3.20 -14.12 -15.55
C LEU A 16 -3.60 -14.82 -16.85
N ASN A 17 -3.39 -16.14 -16.95
CA ASN A 17 -3.73 -16.90 -18.14
C ASN A 17 -5.23 -16.84 -18.46
N ILE A 18 -6.10 -16.94 -17.45
CA ILE A 18 -7.56 -16.79 -17.63
C ILE A 18 -7.88 -15.39 -18.16
N SER A 19 -7.33 -14.34 -17.53
CA SER A 19 -7.56 -12.95 -17.92
C SER A 19 -7.03 -12.62 -19.31
N HIS A 20 -5.93 -13.25 -19.74
CA HIS A 20 -5.37 -13.08 -21.08
C HIS A 20 -6.22 -13.75 -22.16
N ASN A 21 -6.83 -14.89 -21.83
CA ASN A 21 -7.73 -15.62 -22.73
C ASN A 21 -9.11 -14.95 -22.86
N ASN A 22 -9.58 -14.26 -21.82
CA ASN A 22 -10.81 -13.48 -21.86
C ASN A 22 -10.60 -12.07 -21.26
N ILE A 23 -10.34 -11.10 -22.12
CA ILE A 23 -10.04 -9.72 -21.68
C ILE A 23 -11.22 -9.03 -20.98
N MET A 24 -12.45 -9.50 -21.20
CA MET A 24 -13.67 -8.96 -20.58
C MET A 24 -13.96 -9.57 -19.20
N ASP A 25 -13.19 -10.58 -18.78
CA ASP A 25 -13.30 -11.14 -17.43
C ASP A 25 -12.57 -10.23 -16.42
N GLU A 26 -13.27 -9.21 -15.95
CA GLU A 26 -12.75 -8.25 -14.98
C GLU A 26 -12.44 -8.91 -13.63
N VAL A 27 -13.21 -9.93 -13.22
CA VAL A 27 -13.00 -10.65 -11.97
C VAL A 27 -11.67 -11.41 -12.01
N ALA A 28 -11.43 -12.17 -13.08
CA ALA A 28 -10.16 -12.87 -13.25
C ALA A 28 -8.98 -11.89 -13.35
N PHE A 29 -9.17 -10.75 -14.00
CA PHE A 29 -8.13 -9.71 -14.07
C PHE A 29 -7.80 -9.13 -12.68
N ILE A 30 -8.81 -8.77 -11.89
CA ILE A 30 -8.62 -8.24 -10.53
C ILE A 30 -7.91 -9.27 -9.65
N GLN A 31 -8.35 -10.53 -9.68
CA GLN A 31 -7.71 -11.62 -8.92
C GLN A 31 -6.24 -11.81 -9.32
N ALA A 32 -5.95 -11.74 -10.64
CA ALA A 32 -4.58 -11.79 -11.13
C ALA A 32 -3.74 -10.63 -10.61
N CYS A 33 -4.26 -9.40 -10.64
CA CYS A 33 -3.54 -8.22 -10.14
C CYS A 33 -3.28 -8.32 -8.63
N ILE A 34 -4.25 -8.74 -7.81
CA ILE A 34 -4.06 -8.87 -6.36
C ILE A 34 -2.99 -9.91 -6.04
N ALA A 35 -3.03 -11.07 -6.71
CA ALA A 35 -2.03 -12.12 -6.51
C ALA A 35 -0.63 -11.69 -6.96
N CYS A 36 -0.52 -11.04 -8.13
CA CYS A 36 0.75 -10.50 -8.62
C CYS A 36 1.30 -9.41 -7.69
N ASN A 37 0.45 -8.58 -7.11
CA ASN A 37 0.85 -7.57 -6.15
C ASN A 37 1.50 -8.20 -4.91
N GLY A 38 0.85 -9.20 -4.32
CA GLY A 38 1.39 -9.91 -3.17
C GLY A 38 2.72 -10.62 -3.47
N LEU A 39 2.81 -11.29 -4.64
CA LEU A 39 4.05 -11.95 -5.05
C LEU A 39 5.19 -10.95 -5.24
N LEU A 40 4.92 -9.84 -5.94
CA LEU A 40 5.89 -8.79 -6.18
C LEU A 40 6.36 -8.16 -4.87
N ASP A 41 5.44 -7.92 -3.93
CA ASP A 41 5.77 -7.34 -2.63
C ASP A 41 6.66 -8.25 -1.77
N LEU A 42 6.40 -9.57 -1.79
CA LEU A 42 7.11 -10.56 -1.00
C LEU A 42 8.45 -11.00 -1.60
N THR A 43 8.56 -11.02 -2.93
CA THR A 43 9.68 -11.68 -3.64
C THR A 43 10.45 -10.77 -4.58
N GLY A 44 9.91 -9.59 -4.92
CA GLY A 44 10.42 -8.75 -5.99
C GLY A 44 10.13 -9.28 -7.41
N ILE A 45 9.45 -10.42 -7.57
CA ILE A 45 9.14 -11.01 -8.88
C ILE A 45 7.87 -10.40 -9.44
N ASP A 46 8.01 -9.69 -10.56
CA ASP A 46 6.89 -9.13 -11.31
C ASP A 46 6.46 -10.07 -12.44
N LEU A 47 5.26 -10.65 -12.31
CA LEU A 47 4.66 -11.50 -13.35
C LEU A 47 3.82 -10.72 -14.36
N THR A 48 3.57 -9.43 -14.12
CA THR A 48 2.67 -8.63 -14.95
C THR A 48 3.34 -8.17 -16.24
N SER A 49 2.61 -8.23 -17.35
CA SER A 49 3.08 -7.66 -18.62
C SER A 49 2.84 -6.15 -18.67
N LYS A 50 3.47 -5.47 -19.64
CA LYS A 50 3.16 -4.06 -19.94
C LYS A 50 1.66 -3.84 -20.24
N ARG A 51 1.01 -4.83 -20.87
CA ARG A 51 -0.42 -4.79 -21.17
C ARG A 51 -1.27 -4.86 -19.91
N ASP A 52 -0.89 -5.68 -18.93
CA ASP A 52 -1.60 -5.80 -17.65
C ASP A 52 -1.51 -4.49 -16.85
N LYS A 53 -0.32 -3.89 -16.78
CA LYS A 53 -0.11 -2.58 -16.15
C LYS A 53 -0.92 -1.48 -16.85
N PHE A 54 -0.98 -1.50 -18.18
CA PHE A 54 -1.80 -0.56 -18.93
C PHE A 54 -3.30 -0.72 -18.65
N ARG A 55 -3.81 -1.96 -18.58
CA ARG A 55 -5.21 -2.25 -18.22
C ARG A 55 -5.53 -1.76 -16.82
N LEU A 56 -4.66 -2.02 -15.84
CA LEU A 56 -4.84 -1.54 -14.46
C LEU A 56 -4.81 0.00 -14.38
N ASN A 57 -3.87 0.65 -15.07
CA ASN A 57 -3.85 2.11 -15.17
C ASN A 57 -5.12 2.67 -15.81
N SER A 58 -5.66 2.00 -16.83
CA SER A 58 -6.90 2.40 -17.49
C SER A 58 -8.12 2.27 -16.58
N TYR A 59 -8.15 1.27 -15.69
CA TYR A 59 -9.17 1.16 -14.65
C TYR A 59 -9.17 2.42 -13.77
N PHE A 60 -8.01 2.77 -13.22
CA PHE A 60 -7.89 3.93 -12.33
C PHE A 60 -8.02 5.29 -13.05
N ASN A 61 -7.82 5.35 -14.36
CA ASN A 61 -8.08 6.58 -15.11
C ASN A 61 -9.55 6.98 -15.02
N LYS A 62 -10.49 6.02 -14.98
CA LYS A 62 -11.91 6.30 -14.80
C LYS A 62 -12.17 6.99 -13.48
N VAL A 63 -11.56 6.48 -12.40
CA VAL A 63 -11.63 7.08 -11.05
C VAL A 63 -11.15 8.53 -11.07
N LEU A 64 -10.11 8.85 -11.84
CA LEU A 64 -9.59 10.22 -11.94
C LEU A 64 -10.35 11.12 -12.95
N SER A 65 -11.10 10.56 -13.89
CA SER A 65 -11.78 11.33 -14.95
C SER A 65 -13.27 11.55 -14.71
N GLU A 66 -13.94 10.63 -14.02
CA GLU A 66 -15.40 10.67 -13.81
C GLU A 66 -15.70 11.20 -12.40
N ASN A 67 -15.88 12.52 -12.28
CA ASN A 67 -16.25 13.22 -11.03
C ASN A 67 -15.37 12.94 -9.80
N GLU A 68 -14.20 12.30 -9.98
CA GLU A 68 -13.32 11.83 -8.90
C GLU A 68 -14.02 11.01 -7.81
N CYS A 69 -15.00 10.18 -8.21
CA CYS A 69 -15.77 9.38 -7.26
C CYS A 69 -15.02 8.10 -6.87
N TRP A 70 -14.73 7.95 -5.57
CA TRP A 70 -14.14 6.72 -5.03
C TRP A 70 -15.20 5.82 -4.41
N HIS A 71 -15.41 4.65 -5.00
CA HIS A 71 -16.23 3.59 -4.42
C HIS A 71 -15.40 2.64 -3.57
N TYR A 72 -16.08 1.80 -2.79
CA TYR A 72 -15.41 0.88 -1.86
C TYR A 72 -14.51 -0.12 -2.62
N GLU A 73 -15.00 -0.58 -3.77
CA GLU A 73 -14.31 -1.47 -4.70
C GLU A 73 -13.02 -0.84 -5.22
N ASP A 74 -13.03 0.47 -5.53
CA ASP A 74 -11.86 1.19 -6.04
C ASP A 74 -10.78 1.32 -4.96
N ILE A 75 -11.20 1.63 -3.72
CA ILE A 75 -10.31 1.72 -2.56
C ILE A 75 -9.66 0.35 -2.33
N TYR A 76 -10.46 -0.72 -2.32
CA TYR A 76 -9.96 -2.07 -2.11
C TYR A 76 -9.01 -2.51 -3.23
N LEU A 77 -9.37 -2.27 -4.50
CA LEU A 77 -8.52 -2.62 -5.63
C LEU A 77 -7.21 -1.83 -5.58
N PHE A 78 -7.28 -0.52 -5.32
CA PHE A 78 -6.08 0.30 -5.20
C PHE A 78 -5.18 -0.22 -4.08
N GLY A 79 -5.72 -0.42 -2.87
CA GLY A 79 -4.95 -0.92 -1.72
C GLY A 79 -4.28 -2.27 -1.93
N ASN A 80 -4.80 -3.11 -2.84
CA ASN A 80 -4.27 -4.45 -3.13
C ASN A 80 -3.49 -4.55 -4.45
N THR A 81 -3.18 -3.44 -5.13
CA THR A 81 -2.46 -3.45 -6.43
C THR A 81 -1.31 -2.45 -6.54
N GLN A 82 -0.99 -1.74 -5.46
CA GLN A 82 -0.03 -0.63 -5.45
C GLN A 82 1.39 -1.04 -5.90
N SER A 83 1.86 -2.24 -5.54
CA SER A 83 3.19 -2.72 -5.91
C SER A 83 3.34 -2.94 -7.42
N ILE A 84 2.26 -3.11 -8.18
CA ILE A 84 2.28 -3.25 -9.65
C ILE A 84 2.43 -1.89 -10.34
N LEU A 85 1.85 -0.84 -9.75
CA LEU A 85 1.83 0.52 -10.29
C LEU A 85 3.19 1.20 -10.17
N ASP A 86 3.48 2.17 -11.04
CA ASP A 86 4.65 3.04 -10.87
C ASP A 86 4.44 4.04 -9.72
N ALA A 87 5.55 4.54 -9.16
CA ALA A 87 5.50 5.40 -7.98
C ALA A 87 4.69 6.67 -8.19
N ARG A 88 4.81 7.31 -9.35
CA ARG A 88 4.05 8.52 -9.68
C ARG A 88 2.55 8.22 -9.66
N ARG A 89 2.13 7.11 -10.26
CA ARG A 89 0.73 6.72 -10.29
C ARG A 89 0.17 6.40 -8.90
N ILE A 90 0.94 5.74 -8.04
CA ILE A 90 0.56 5.49 -6.64
C ILE A 90 0.32 6.82 -5.93
N TYR A 91 1.24 7.79 -6.09
CA TYR A 91 1.10 9.11 -5.49
C TYR A 91 -0.14 9.86 -5.99
N GLU A 92 -0.38 9.88 -7.31
CA GLU A 92 -1.56 10.54 -7.91
C GLU A 92 -2.88 9.97 -7.36
N LEU A 93 -2.98 8.64 -7.25
CA LEU A 93 -4.17 7.98 -6.72
C LEU A 93 -4.33 8.19 -5.21
N ALA A 94 -3.24 8.12 -4.44
CA ALA A 94 -3.28 8.39 -3.00
C ALA A 94 -3.67 9.85 -2.71
N TYR A 95 -3.17 10.79 -3.51
CA TYR A 95 -3.56 12.20 -3.43
C TYR A 95 -5.06 12.39 -3.69
N SER A 96 -5.57 11.82 -4.79
CA SER A 96 -6.99 11.89 -5.15
C SER A 96 -7.88 11.27 -4.08
N LEU A 97 -7.53 10.07 -3.58
CA LEU A 97 -8.28 9.41 -2.52
C LEU A 97 -8.32 10.25 -1.23
N ASN A 98 -7.18 10.80 -0.80
CA ASN A 98 -7.13 11.66 0.37
C ASN A 98 -8.02 12.90 0.20
N TYR A 99 -7.98 13.55 -0.97
CA TYR A 99 -8.81 14.72 -1.26
C TYR A 99 -10.31 14.37 -1.26
N TYR A 100 -10.69 13.29 -1.95
CA TYR A 100 -12.08 12.81 -1.98
C TYR A 100 -12.59 12.51 -0.57
N ALA A 101 -11.76 11.86 0.25
CA ALA A 101 -12.14 11.45 1.59
C ALA A 101 -12.40 12.61 2.55
N GLN A 102 -11.70 13.73 2.36
CA GLN A 102 -11.93 14.96 3.11
C GLN A 102 -13.27 15.63 2.71
N GLY A 103 -13.60 15.61 1.42
CA GLY A 103 -14.86 16.17 0.91
C GLY A 103 -16.10 15.30 1.19
N HIS A 104 -15.89 14.00 1.41
CA HIS A 104 -16.96 13.00 1.57
C HIS A 104 -16.81 12.23 2.88
N SER A 105 -16.52 12.94 3.98
CA SER A 105 -16.39 12.31 5.29
C SER A 105 -17.69 11.58 5.66
N THR A 106 -17.62 10.26 5.76
CA THR A 106 -18.75 9.44 6.21
C THR A 106 -18.61 9.10 7.69
N SER A 107 -19.73 8.87 8.38
CA SER A 107 -19.69 8.28 9.73
C SER A 107 -19.36 6.78 9.70
N ASN A 108 -19.21 6.18 8.51
CA ASN A 108 -18.93 4.77 8.32
C ASN A 108 -17.48 4.45 8.71
N LYS A 109 -17.34 3.65 9.76
CA LYS A 109 -16.03 3.22 10.28
C LYS A 109 -15.26 2.39 9.27
N GLU A 110 -15.91 1.41 8.62
CA GLU A 110 -15.26 0.47 7.70
C GLU A 110 -14.71 1.18 6.46
N TRP A 111 -15.48 2.12 5.92
CA TRP A 111 -15.03 2.96 4.82
C TRP A 111 -13.78 3.76 5.23
N THR A 112 -13.82 4.41 6.40
CA THR A 112 -12.70 5.25 6.87
C THR A 112 -11.44 4.40 7.13
N THR A 113 -11.60 3.25 7.79
CA THR A 113 -10.52 2.27 8.00
C THR A 113 -9.93 1.80 6.66
N SER A 114 -10.76 1.54 5.65
CA SER A 114 -10.30 1.13 4.32
C SER A 114 -9.49 2.23 3.63
N VAL A 115 -9.93 3.49 3.72
CA VAL A 115 -9.19 4.65 3.20
C VAL A 115 -7.84 4.77 3.90
N LEU A 116 -7.83 4.81 5.23
CA LEU A 116 -6.60 4.98 6.02
C LEU A 116 -5.59 3.85 5.73
N ASN A 117 -6.04 2.60 5.72
CA ASN A 117 -5.17 1.46 5.42
C ASN A 117 -4.61 1.55 3.99
N THR A 118 -5.42 1.96 3.02
CA THR A 118 -4.99 2.11 1.62
C THR A 118 -3.94 3.22 1.46
N LEU A 119 -4.12 4.35 2.14
CA LEU A 119 -3.17 5.48 2.12
C LEU A 119 -1.86 5.13 2.84
N ILE A 120 -1.94 4.42 3.98
CA ILE A 120 -0.76 3.96 4.73
C ILE A 120 0.02 2.93 3.91
N ASN A 121 -0.66 1.99 3.25
CA ASN A 121 -0.02 1.04 2.34
C ASN A 121 0.65 1.78 1.16
N ALA A 122 -0.02 2.80 0.59
CA ALA A 122 0.55 3.59 -0.50
C ALA A 122 1.83 4.28 -0.05
N LEU A 123 1.83 4.84 1.16
CA LEU A 123 3.01 5.44 1.76
C LEU A 123 4.15 4.42 1.89
N PHE A 124 3.88 3.22 2.41
CA PHE A 124 4.90 2.19 2.53
C PHE A 124 5.46 1.73 1.18
N VAL A 125 4.61 1.51 0.18
CA VAL A 125 5.06 1.13 -1.17
C VAL A 125 5.89 2.26 -1.80
N LEU A 126 5.52 3.53 -1.58
CA LEU A 126 6.32 4.67 -2.01
C LEU A 126 7.66 4.73 -1.28
N ILE A 127 7.73 4.47 0.03
CA ILE A 127 9.01 4.37 0.74
C ILE A 127 9.93 3.39 0.03
N LYS A 128 9.42 2.27 -0.50
CA LYS A 128 10.25 1.29 -1.21
C LYS A 128 10.62 1.69 -2.65
N LYS A 129 9.84 2.55 -3.30
CA LYS A 129 9.96 2.85 -4.75
C LYS A 129 10.54 4.22 -5.06
N ASP A 130 10.13 5.24 -4.30
CA ASP A 130 10.45 6.64 -4.54
C ASP A 130 10.28 7.41 -3.22
N ILE A 131 11.39 7.63 -2.51
CA ILE A 131 11.37 8.27 -1.20
C ILE A 131 10.88 9.73 -1.24
N ASP A 132 11.08 10.43 -2.35
CA ASP A 132 10.67 11.83 -2.49
C ASP A 132 9.15 11.93 -2.60
N LEU A 133 8.52 11.02 -3.36
CA LEU A 133 7.07 10.91 -3.41
C LEU A 133 6.48 10.42 -2.08
N ALA A 134 7.18 9.52 -1.38
CA ALA A 134 6.79 9.09 -0.04
C ALA A 134 6.75 10.28 0.94
N GLN A 135 7.80 11.10 0.97
CA GLN A 135 7.86 12.29 1.83
C GLN A 135 6.76 13.31 1.49
N LYS A 136 6.43 13.48 0.20
CA LYS A 136 5.31 14.34 -0.23
C LYS A 136 3.97 13.80 0.25
N LEU A 137 3.75 12.48 0.18
CA LEU A 137 2.52 11.87 0.66
C LEU A 137 2.43 11.94 2.19
N ASP A 138 3.51 11.67 2.91
CA ASP A 138 3.58 11.83 4.36
C ASP A 138 3.25 13.26 4.81
N SER A 139 3.83 14.26 4.12
CA SER A 139 3.53 15.69 4.36
C SER A 139 2.08 16.06 4.06
N LEU A 140 1.42 15.35 3.14
CA LEU A 140 0.00 15.54 2.84
C LEU A 140 -0.88 14.94 3.96
N LEU A 141 -0.56 13.73 4.40
CA LEU A 141 -1.33 12.99 5.39
C LEU A 141 -1.20 13.59 6.80
N SER A 142 -0.01 14.02 7.19
CA SER A 142 0.27 14.65 8.49
C SER A 142 -0.55 15.93 8.74
N LYS A 143 -0.92 16.69 7.69
CA LYS A 143 -1.78 17.86 7.85
C LYS A 143 -3.15 17.55 8.48
N ASN A 144 -3.57 16.29 8.41
CA ASN A 144 -4.87 15.83 8.90
C ASN A 144 -4.73 14.83 10.06
N SER A 145 -3.51 14.54 10.53
CA SER A 145 -3.28 13.52 11.55
C SER A 145 -4.00 13.83 12.86
N ASP A 146 -4.10 15.11 13.21
CA ASP A 146 -4.73 15.58 14.45
C ASP A 146 -6.26 15.44 14.43
N GLN A 147 -6.84 15.21 13.25
CA GLN A 147 -8.28 14.98 13.07
C GLN A 147 -8.65 13.49 13.14
N ILE A 148 -7.65 12.59 13.17
CA ILE A 148 -7.88 11.16 13.25
C ILE A 148 -8.29 10.80 14.69
N SER A 149 -9.58 10.51 14.85
CA SER A 149 -10.17 10.05 16.12
C SER A 149 -9.44 8.82 16.69
N ASP A 150 -9.36 8.72 18.03
CA ASP A 150 -8.77 7.59 18.75
C ASP A 150 -9.38 6.23 18.39
N ARG A 151 -10.57 6.20 17.80
CA ARG A 151 -11.17 4.96 17.26
C ARG A 151 -10.36 4.32 16.12
N TYR A 152 -9.38 5.03 15.58
CA TYR A 152 -8.43 4.61 14.55
C TYR A 152 -6.99 4.54 15.09
N SER A 153 -6.84 4.21 16.38
CA SER A 153 -5.53 4.12 17.03
C SER A 153 -4.59 3.14 16.34
N PHE A 154 -5.12 2.02 15.82
CA PHE A 154 -4.34 1.03 15.08
C PHE A 154 -3.73 1.63 13.81
N GLU A 155 -4.53 2.30 12.99
CA GLU A 155 -4.07 2.99 11.78
C GLU A 155 -3.08 4.11 12.12
N ARG A 156 -3.31 4.84 13.22
CA ARG A 156 -2.39 5.88 13.70
C ARG A 156 -1.02 5.32 14.09
N ILE A 157 -0.97 4.16 14.77
CA ILE A 157 0.29 3.48 15.10
C ILE A 157 1.04 3.11 13.81
N ARG A 158 0.33 2.52 12.83
CA ARG A 158 0.92 2.17 11.52
C ARG A 158 1.43 3.39 10.76
N TYR A 159 0.68 4.48 10.74
CA TYR A 159 1.12 5.72 10.10
C TYR A 159 2.38 6.30 10.76
N ASN A 160 2.41 6.39 12.09
CA ASN A 160 3.57 6.88 12.84
C ASN A 160 4.83 6.03 12.60
N PHE A 161 4.65 4.73 12.38
CA PHE A 161 5.72 3.84 11.98
C PHE A 161 6.26 4.18 10.58
N MET A 162 5.37 4.37 9.58
CA MET A 162 5.79 4.79 8.24
C MET A 162 6.53 6.13 8.25
N HIS A 163 6.04 7.09 9.03
CA HIS A 163 6.70 8.37 9.23
C HIS A 163 8.12 8.19 9.80
N SER A 164 8.27 7.35 10.83
CA SER A 164 9.58 7.06 11.43
C SER A 164 10.52 6.32 10.47
N LEU A 165 10.01 5.48 9.56
CA LEU A 165 10.81 4.86 8.50
C LEU A 165 11.33 5.91 7.52
N ILE A 166 10.52 6.88 7.12
CA ILE A 166 10.95 7.98 6.25
C ILE A 166 12.05 8.79 6.93
N GLU A 167 11.85 9.20 8.19
CA GLU A 167 12.87 9.92 8.96
C GLU A 167 14.16 9.11 9.07
N TYR A 168 14.07 7.80 9.31
CA TYR A 168 15.22 6.91 9.35
C TYR A 168 15.98 6.87 8.03
N VAL A 169 15.31 6.81 6.87
CA VAL A 169 15.97 6.83 5.56
C VAL A 169 16.83 8.09 5.38
N PHE A 170 16.36 9.26 5.83
CA PHE A 170 17.09 10.52 5.70
C PHE A 170 18.17 10.73 6.78
N THR A 171 17.90 10.32 8.02
CA THR A 171 18.77 10.63 9.17
C THR A 171 19.73 9.52 9.53
N LYS A 172 19.44 8.28 9.10
CA LYS A 172 20.07 7.03 9.55
C LYS A 172 19.92 6.73 11.04
N ASP A 173 19.07 7.48 11.74
CA ASP A 173 18.76 7.24 13.15
C ASP A 173 17.50 6.37 13.28
N ASN A 174 17.68 5.12 13.72
CA ASN A 174 16.58 4.17 13.92
C ASN A 174 15.99 4.20 15.33
N THR A 175 16.38 5.16 16.19
CA THR A 175 15.93 5.23 17.59
C THR A 175 14.41 5.26 17.71
N LYS A 176 13.71 6.02 16.86
CA LYS A 176 12.24 6.09 16.87
C LYS A 176 11.59 4.76 16.45
N VAL A 177 12.17 4.07 15.48
CA VAL A 177 11.73 2.74 15.03
C VAL A 177 11.87 1.71 16.17
N LEU A 178 13.04 1.64 16.80
CA LEU A 178 13.30 0.69 17.90
C LEU A 178 12.43 0.96 19.14
N LYS A 179 12.10 2.23 19.42
CA LYS A 179 11.15 2.60 20.47
C LYS A 179 9.75 2.05 20.17
N GLN A 180 9.30 2.10 18.92
CA GLN A 180 8.00 1.54 18.55
C GLN A 180 7.98 0.01 18.70
N PHE A 181 9.04 -0.71 18.32
CA PHE A 181 9.13 -2.16 18.57
C PHE A 181 9.00 -2.48 20.07
N SER A 182 9.73 -1.74 20.90
CA SER A 182 9.68 -1.89 22.36
C SER A 182 8.28 -1.67 22.92
N PHE A 183 7.56 -0.64 22.41
CA PHE A 183 6.18 -0.36 22.79
C PHE A 183 5.23 -1.49 22.37
N LEU A 184 5.31 -1.97 21.13
CA LEU A 184 4.44 -3.06 20.65
C LEU A 184 4.64 -4.35 21.43
N LYS A 185 5.90 -4.66 21.78
CA LYS A 185 6.23 -5.81 22.63
C LYS A 185 5.67 -5.66 24.04
N PHE A 186 5.76 -4.46 24.62
CA PHE A 186 5.17 -4.17 25.94
C PHE A 186 3.65 -4.34 25.95
N GLU A 187 2.96 -3.90 24.89
CA GLU A 187 1.51 -4.03 24.71
C GLU A 187 1.06 -5.42 24.20
N ASN A 188 2.00 -6.37 24.05
CA ASN A 188 1.75 -7.72 23.53
C ASN A 188 1.11 -7.76 22.12
N LEU A 189 1.46 -6.79 21.26
CA LEU A 189 1.01 -6.68 19.87
C LEU A 189 2.01 -7.37 18.91
N LEU A 190 2.27 -8.66 19.15
CA LEU A 190 3.37 -9.41 18.52
C LEU A 190 3.25 -9.52 16.98
N ASP A 191 2.03 -9.70 16.45
CA ASP A 191 1.83 -9.77 14.99
C ASP A 191 2.15 -8.42 14.31
N LEU A 192 1.79 -7.31 14.97
CA LEU A 192 2.09 -5.97 14.46
C LEU A 192 3.59 -5.67 14.55
N GLU A 193 4.25 -6.08 15.64
CA GLU A 193 5.70 -5.98 15.80
C GLU A 193 6.42 -6.73 14.68
N SER A 194 6.08 -8.00 14.44
CA SER A 194 6.67 -8.82 13.37
C SER A 194 6.48 -8.19 11.98
N GLY A 195 5.29 -7.62 11.73
CA GLY A 195 5.03 -6.85 10.51
C GLY A 195 5.91 -5.60 10.38
N PHE A 196 6.14 -4.87 11.47
CA PHE A 196 7.01 -3.70 11.48
C PHE A 196 8.48 -4.06 11.32
N GLU A 197 8.95 -5.14 11.96
CA GLU A 197 10.31 -5.64 11.79
C GLU A 197 10.57 -6.04 10.33
N THR A 198 9.63 -6.76 9.72
CA THR A 198 9.69 -7.12 8.29
C THR A 198 9.79 -5.86 7.41
N ALA A 199 8.93 -4.87 7.64
CA ALA A 199 8.95 -3.62 6.89
C ALA A 199 10.26 -2.83 7.07
N TYR A 200 10.77 -2.74 8.30
CA TYR A 200 12.05 -2.10 8.58
C TYR A 200 13.22 -2.79 7.87
N ASN A 201 13.25 -4.13 7.89
CA ASN A 201 14.29 -4.90 7.20
C ASN A 201 14.25 -4.66 5.68
N GLN A 202 13.06 -4.65 5.07
CA GLN A 202 12.91 -4.31 3.64
C GLN A 202 13.45 -2.90 3.32
N VAL A 203 13.12 -1.89 4.15
CA VAL A 203 13.64 -0.52 3.96
C VAL A 203 15.16 -0.47 4.14
N ASN A 204 15.70 -1.17 5.14
CA ASN A 204 17.13 -1.23 5.38
C ASN A 204 17.89 -1.86 4.21
N GLU A 205 17.36 -2.95 3.63
CA GLU A 205 17.95 -3.60 2.45
C GLU A 205 17.99 -2.69 1.22
N ILE A 206 16.97 -1.84 1.03
CA ILE A 206 16.87 -0.92 -0.12
C ILE A 206 17.85 0.26 0.02
N TYR A 207 17.89 0.91 1.19
CA TYR A 207 18.59 2.19 1.35
C TYR A 207 19.98 2.07 1.97
N PHE A 208 20.26 0.97 2.67
CA PHE A 208 21.53 0.72 3.35
C PHE A 208 22.09 -0.67 3.00
N PRO A 209 22.25 -0.99 1.70
CA PRO A 209 22.84 -2.26 1.28
C PRO A 209 24.29 -2.36 1.77
N LYS A 210 24.70 -3.58 2.14
CA LYS A 210 26.06 -3.90 2.57
C LYS A 210 27.06 -3.85 1.42
#